data_AF-A0A162ER39-F1
#
_entry.id   AF-A0A162ER39-F1
#
_cell.length_a   1.000
_cell.length_b   1.000
_cell.length_c   1.000
_cell.angle_alpha   90.00
_cell.angle_beta   90.00
_cell.angle_gamma   90.00
#
_symmetry.space_group_name_H-M   'P 1'
#
loop_
_entity.id
_entity.type
_entity.pdbx_description
1 polymer ?
#
loop_
_entity_poly.entity_id
_entity_poly.type
_entity_poly.pdbx_seq_one_letter_code
_entity_poly.pdbx_strand_id
1 'polypeptide(L)' 'MHYGEYAIRTYYLVLFVFSALGVLFILLPFLFNEILPKVKMVFIMVGIIILLLSTIFLITSGYWGIEKLFSL' A
#
# COMPACT_ATOMS: atom_id res chain seq x y z
N MET A 1 -14.05 -25.51 -0.62
CA MET A 1 -13.75 -24.23 -1.31
C MET A 1 -13.20 -23.12 -0.39
N HIS A 2 -12.74 -23.43 0.84
CA HIS A 2 -12.24 -22.39 1.77
C HIS A 2 -10.89 -21.75 1.39
N TYR A 3 -9.98 -22.48 0.74
CA TYR A 3 -8.65 -21.95 0.40
C TYR A 3 -8.70 -20.72 -0.53
N GLY A 4 -9.72 -20.63 -1.39
CA GLY A 4 -9.90 -19.47 -2.27
C GLY A 4 -10.23 -18.18 -1.51
N GLU A 5 -11.01 -18.27 -0.43
CA GLU A 5 -11.40 -17.10 0.37
C GLU A 5 -10.24 -16.55 1.19
N TYR A 6 -9.43 -17.44 1.78
CA TYR A 6 -8.20 -17.03 2.48
C TYR A 6 -7.17 -16.42 1.53
N ALA A 7 -7.01 -16.97 0.32
CA ALA A 7 -6.11 -16.41 -0.69
C ALA A 7 -6.55 -15.00 -1.12
N ILE A 8 -7.86 -14.82 -1.34
CA ILE A 8 -8.46 -13.52 -1.64
C ILE A 8 -8.20 -12.55 -0.48
N ARG A 9 -8.58 -12.88 0.76
CA ARG A 9 -8.37 -12.01 1.93
C ARG A 9 -6.89 -11.63 2.12
N THR A 10 -5.98 -12.60 1.95
CA THR A 10 -4.53 -12.37 2.07
C THR A 10 -4.04 -11.40 1.00
N TYR A 11 -4.52 -11.52 -0.25
CA TYR A 11 -4.15 -10.60 -1.33
C TYR A 11 -4.51 -9.15 -1.01
N TYR A 12 -5.73 -8.89 -0.54
CA TYR A 12 -6.16 -7.53 -0.20
C TYR A 12 -5.47 -7.00 1.07
N LEU A 13 -5.15 -7.87 2.04
CA LEU A 13 -4.37 -7.49 3.21
C LEU A 13 -2.96 -7.05 2.81
N VAL A 14 -2.34 -7.79 1.88
CA VAL A 14 -1.04 -7.41 1.32
C VAL A 14 -1.12 -6.04 0.64
N LEU A 15 -2.13 -5.80 -0.21
CA LEU A 15 -2.32 -4.48 -0.83
C LEU A 15 -2.47 -3.36 0.20
N PHE A 16 -3.26 -3.58 1.26
CA PHE A 16 -3.42 -2.63 2.34
C PHE A 16 -2.10 -2.30 3.05
N VAL A 17 -1.30 -3.33 3.37
CA VAL A 17 0.03 -3.15 3.99
C VAL A 17 0.96 -2.36 3.07
N PHE A 18 0.98 -2.66 1.76
CA PHE A 18 1.76 -1.90 0.79
C PHE A 18 1.32 -0.43 0.69
N SER A 19 0.01 -0.16 0.67
CA SER A 19 -0.49 1.22 0.68
C SER A 19 -0.06 1.97 1.95
N ALA A 20 -0.16 1.33 3.13
CA ALA A 20 0.29 1.92 4.39
C ALA A 20 1.80 2.20 4.39
N LEU A 21 2.61 1.28 3.86
CA LEU A 21 4.05 1.49 3.68
C LEU A 21 4.35 2.65 2.72
N GLY A 22 3.61 2.76 1.62
CA GLY A 22 3.76 3.88 0.68
C GLY A 22 3.52 5.23 1.35
N VAL A 23 2.46 5.35 2.17
CA VAL A 23 2.20 6.54 2.99
C VAL A 23 3.33 6.78 3.99
N LEU A 24 3.80 5.73 4.68
CA LEU A 24 4.89 5.84 5.64
C LEU A 24 6.16 6.37 4.97
N PHE A 25 6.53 5.88 3.78
CA PHE A 25 7.69 6.35 3.03
C PHE A 25 7.60 7.82 2.64
N ILE A 26 6.41 8.33 2.31
CA ILE A 26 6.19 9.75 2.05
C ILE A 26 6.36 10.58 3.33
N LEU A 27 5.86 10.09 4.47
CA LEU A 27 5.90 10.81 5.74
C LEU A 27 7.25 10.74 6.45
N LEU A 28 8.01 9.65 6.25
CA LEU A 28 9.31 9.41 6.86
C LEU A 28 10.29 10.59 6.73
N PRO A 29 10.50 11.21 5.56
CA PRO A 29 11.42 12.34 5.43
C PRO A 29 11.01 13.60 6.18
N PHE A 30 9.74 13.72 6.61
CA PHE A 30 9.26 14.84 7.43
C PHE A 30 9.46 14.60 8.92
N LEU A 31 9.63 13.34 9.35
CA LEU A 31 9.92 12.99 10.75
C LEU A 31 11.37 13.31 11.14
N PHE A 32 12.27 13.44 10.17
CA PHE A 32 13.69 13.69 10.41
C PHE A 32 14.12 15.04 9.80
N ASN A 33 14.53 15.97 10.67
CA ASN A 33 14.93 17.32 10.27
C ASN A 33 16.25 17.35 9.48
N GLU A 34 17.16 16.40 9.73
CA GLU A 34 18.54 16.42 9.19
C GLU A 34 18.73 15.64 7.87
N ILE A 35 17.66 15.14 7.25
CA ILE A 35 17.79 14.38 6.00
C ILE A 35 18.16 15.32 4.83
N LEU A 36 19.19 14.92 4.08
CA LEU A 36 19.59 15.58 2.83
C LEU A 36 18.39 15.71 1.86
N PRO A 37 18.17 16.87 1.21
CA PRO A 37 17.03 17.09 0.32
C PRO A 37 16.88 16.04 -0.79
N LYS A 38 18.00 15.55 -1.33
CA LYS A 38 18.01 14.47 -2.34
C LYS A 38 17.41 13.17 -1.80
N VAL A 39 17.74 12.81 -0.56
CA VAL A 39 17.23 11.60 0.09
C VAL A 39 15.74 11.76 0.37
N LYS A 40 15.30 12.95 0.81
CA LYS A 40 13.85 13.24 0.98
C LYS A 40 13.06 13.00 -0.31
N MET A 41 13.56 13.49 -1.44
CA MET A 41 12.92 13.26 -2.75
C MET A 41 12.86 11.77 -3.12
N VAL A 42 13.91 10.99 -2.84
CA VAL A 42 13.92 9.54 -3.10
C VAL A 42 12.84 8.84 -2.27
N PHE A 43 12.73 9.14 -0.98
CA PHE A 43 11.70 8.57 -0.12
C PHE A 43 10.27 8.88 -0.62
N ILE A 44 10.03 10.14 -0.99
CA ILE A 44 8.74 10.57 -1.54
C ILE A 44 8.44 9.85 -2.85
N MET A 45 9.40 9.79 -3.79
CA MET A 45 9.21 9.09 -5.06
C MET A 45 8.90 7.61 -4.87
N VAL A 46 9.66 6.92 -4.00
CA VAL A 46 9.43 5.50 -3.71
C VAL A 46 8.05 5.29 -3.10
N GLY A 47 7.65 6.13 -2.14
CA GLY A 47 6.32 6.05 -1.52
C GLY A 47 5.18 6.28 -2.53
N ILE A 48 5.33 7.25 -3.44
CA ILE A 48 4.37 7.50 -4.53
C ILE A 48 4.27 6.29 -5.47
N ILE A 49 5.38 5.68 -5.86
CA ILE A 49 5.39 4.49 -6.73
C ILE A 49 4.66 3.33 -6.07
N ILE A 50 4.93 3.07 -4.78
CA ILE A 50 4.25 2.03 -4.02
C ILE A 50 2.73 2.30 -3.96
N LEU A 51 2.34 3.54 -3.69
CA LEU A 51 0.93 3.93 -3.66
C LEU A 51 0.25 3.74 -5.01
N LEU A 52 0.87 4.20 -6.10
CA LEU A 52 0.34 4.03 -7.45
C LEU A 52 0.17 2.54 -7.79
N LEU A 53 1.19 1.72 -7.54
CA LEU A 53 1.10 0.28 -7.80
C LEU A 53 -0.01 -0.37 -6.98
N SER A 54 -0.04 -0.12 -5.66
CA SER A 54 -1.09 -0.68 -4.80
C SER A 54 -2.50 -0.26 -5.24
N THR A 55 -2.67 0.96 -5.72
CA THR A 55 -3.94 1.48 -6.23
C THR A 55 -4.34 0.83 -7.56
N ILE A 56 -3.40 0.65 -8.49
CA ILE A 56 -3.64 -0.05 -9.77
C ILE A 56 -4.07 -1.49 -9.52
N PHE A 57 -3.40 -2.19 -8.60
CA PHE A 57 -3.76 -3.56 -8.24
C PHE A 57 -5.14 -3.62 -7.57
N LEU A 58 -5.45 -2.68 -6.68
CA LEU A 58 -6.78 -2.56 -6.06
C LEU A 58 -7.87 -2.38 -7.11
N ILE A 59 -7.70 -1.43 -8.04
CA ILE A 59 -8.65 -1.16 -9.12
C ILE A 59 -8.84 -2.39 -10.01
N THR A 60 -7.75 -3.05 -10.39
CA THR A 60 -7.78 -4.25 -11.23
C THR A 60 -8.49 -5.42 -10.55
N SER A 61 -8.35 -5.53 -9.23
CA SER A 61 -8.94 -6.61 -8.44
C SER A 61 -10.46 -6.45 -8.22
N GLY A 62 -11.01 -5.27 -8.48
CA GLY A 62 -12.44 -4.97 -8.38
C GLY A 62 -12.94 -4.72 -6.94
N TYR A 63 -14.15 -4.17 -6.82
CA TYR A 63 -14.75 -3.73 -5.54
C TYR A 63 -15.02 -4.87 -4.54
N TRP A 64 -15.18 -6.09 -5.05
CA TRP A 64 -15.66 -7.26 -4.30
C TRP A 64 -14.73 -7.74 -3.20
N GLY A 65 -13.42 -7.53 -3.34
CA GLY A 65 -12.49 -7.98 -2.31
C GLY A 65 -12.19 -6.96 -1.22
N ILE A 66 -12.51 -5.67 -1.44
CA ILE A 66 -12.54 -4.67 -0.38
C ILE A 66 -13.66 -5.05 0.60
N GLU A 67 -14.85 -5.37 0.09
CA GLU A 67 -15.95 -5.87 0.93
C GLU A 67 -15.57 -7.13 1.70
N LYS A 68 -14.90 -8.10 1.07
CA LYS A 68 -14.44 -9.33 1.76
C LYS A 68 -13.34 -9.13 2.81
N LEU A 69 -12.62 -8.00 2.77
CA LEU A 69 -11.63 -7.67 3.79
C LEU A 69 -12.29 -7.17 5.08
N PHE A 70 -13.47 -6.55 4.98
CA PHE A 70 -14.22 -5.98 6.10
C PHE A 70 -15.49 -6.73 6.47
N SER A 71 -16.00 -7.60 5.60
CA SER A 71 -17.10 -8.52 5.92
C SER A 71 -16.53 -9.74 6.65
N LEU A 72 -17.03 -9.96 7.86
CA LEU A 72 -16.57 -10.98 8.80
C LEU A 72 -16.92 -12.39 8.29
#